data_AF-A0A9J6GQG7-F1
#
_entry.id   AF-A0A9J6GQG7-F1
#
_cell.length_a   1.000
_cell.length_b   1.000
_cell.length_c   1.000
_cell.angle_alpha   90.00
_cell.angle_beta   90.00
_cell.angle_gamma   90.00
#
_symmetry.space_group_name_H-M   'P 1'
#
loop_
_entity.id
_entity.type
_entity.pdbx_description
1 polymer ?
#
loop_
_entity_poly.entity_id
_entity_poly.type
_entity_poly.pdbx_seq_one_letter_code
_entity_poly.pdbx_strand_id
1 'polypeptide(L)'
;MDDACGRWERRRRACRLTDWHKWREARERRLGEQGGPNIVDIELWTREILLDVEHHTRKIEAPDGVPAVDSHLLHIWDARESLTKRWRRQPLNRKLRRRVAQLSKEAEDYAIKLVNQNWRKFCDSMSGQLGVAKTWKVLKSNDGADCHED
;
A
#
# COMPACT_ATOMS: atom_id res chain seq x y z
N MET A 1 -31.74 -13.04 28.94
CA MET A 1 -30.98 -11.93 29.56
C MET A 1 -29.74 -12.58 30.14
N ASP A 2 -28.56 -12.55 29.52
CA ASP A 2 -28.04 -11.65 28.50
C ASP A 2 -26.99 -12.37 27.64
N ASP A 3 -27.05 -12.13 26.33
CA ASP A 3 -26.10 -12.59 25.33
C ASP A 3 -24.76 -11.86 25.46
N ALA A 4 -23.75 -12.53 26.02
CA ALA A 4 -22.36 -12.08 25.94
C ALA A 4 -21.78 -12.40 24.54
N CYS A 5 -22.30 -11.72 23.52
CA CYS A 5 -21.69 -11.70 22.19
C CYS A 5 -20.39 -10.88 22.26
N GLY A 6 -19.27 -11.59 22.38
CA GLY A 6 -17.93 -11.03 22.32
C GLY A 6 -17.72 -10.26 21.02
N ARG A 7 -17.86 -8.94 21.09
CA ARG A 7 -17.53 -7.98 20.05
C ARG A 7 -16.03 -8.07 19.78
N TRP A 8 -15.63 -8.83 18.77
CA TRP A 8 -14.25 -8.85 18.26
C TRP A 8 -13.93 -7.48 17.68
N GLU A 9 -13.46 -6.57 18.53
CA GLU A 9 -12.92 -5.28 18.12
C GLU A 9 -11.62 -5.56 17.36
N ARG A 10 -11.74 -5.75 16.03
CA ARG A 10 -10.60 -5.94 15.13
C ARG A 10 -9.69 -4.72 15.28
N ARG A 11 -8.56 -4.88 15.98
CA ARG A 11 -7.55 -3.83 16.16
C ARG A 11 -7.29 -3.13 14.84
N ARG A 12 -7.58 -1.83 14.79
CA ARG A 12 -7.24 -0.94 13.67
C ARG A 12 -5.75 -1.10 13.38
N ARG A 13 -5.41 -1.70 12.24
CA ARG A 13 -4.00 -1.85 11.83
C ARG A 13 -3.60 -0.56 11.12
N ALA A 14 -2.90 0.31 11.83
CA ALA A 14 -2.34 1.53 11.24
C ALA A 14 -1.31 1.15 10.15
N CYS A 15 -1.52 1.59 8.92
CA CYS A 15 -0.55 1.40 7.85
C CYS A 15 0.45 2.57 7.88
N ARG A 16 1.74 2.25 7.84
CA ARG A 16 2.82 3.25 7.76
C ARG A 16 3.14 3.49 6.29
N LEU A 17 2.89 4.71 5.81
CA LEU A 17 3.28 5.12 4.48
C LEU A 17 4.42 6.13 4.55
N THR A 18 5.61 5.70 4.14
CA THR A 18 6.77 6.58 3.97
C THR A 18 6.75 7.22 2.59
N ASP A 19 6.76 8.55 2.55
CA ASP A 19 6.95 9.35 1.34
C ASP A 19 8.44 9.39 0.99
N TRP A 20 8.90 8.35 0.28
CA TRP A 20 10.31 8.20 -0.09
C TRP A 20 10.81 9.29 -1.05
N HIS A 21 9.92 9.93 -1.82
CA HIS A 21 10.32 10.98 -2.76
C HIS A 21 10.70 12.25 -2.01
N LYS A 22 9.87 12.69 -1.06
CA LYS A 22 10.21 13.83 -0.21
C LYS A 22 11.40 13.55 0.67
N TRP A 23 11.52 12.32 1.19
CA TRP A 23 12.70 11.92 1.96
C TRP A 23 13.97 12.04 1.12
N ARG A 24 13.93 11.59 -0.13
CA ARG A 24 15.08 11.67 -1.05
C ARG A 24 15.43 13.11 -1.40
N GLU A 25 14.45 13.95 -1.73
CA GLU A 25 14.67 15.39 -2.00
C GLU A 25 15.22 16.13 -0.77
N ALA A 26 14.71 15.83 0.42
CA ALA A 26 15.19 16.43 1.67
C ALA A 26 16.64 16.02 1.95
N ARG A 27 16.98 14.77 1.68
CA ARG A 27 18.33 14.24 1.85
C ARG A 27 19.31 14.78 0.81
N GLU A 28 18.92 14.87 -0.45
CA GLU A 28 19.73 15.47 -1.52
C GLU A 28 20.01 16.95 -1.23
N ARG A 29 19.03 17.71 -0.72
CA ARG A 29 19.23 19.09 -0.29
C ARG A 29 20.23 19.19 0.86
N ARG A 30 20.06 18.37 1.89
CA ARG A 30 20.95 18.35 3.08
C ARG A 30 22.39 17.95 2.70
N LEU A 31 22.55 16.97 1.79
CA LEU A 31 23.86 16.54 1.28
C LEU A 31 24.50 17.60 0.36
N GLY A 32 23.70 18.34 -0.42
CA GLY A 32 24.17 19.45 -1.24
C GLY A 32 24.69 20.63 -0.42
N GLU A 33 24.05 20.92 0.72
CA GLU A 33 24.49 21.95 1.67
C GLU A 33 25.74 21.54 2.47
N GLN A 34 25.94 20.24 2.70
CA GLN A 34 27.05 19.70 3.48
C GLN A 34 28.27 19.24 2.64
N GLY A 35 28.23 19.41 1.31
CA GLY A 35 29.38 19.11 0.44
C GLY A 35 29.62 17.61 0.17
N GLY A 36 28.60 16.77 0.30
CA GLY A 36 28.69 15.31 0.11
C GLY A 36 28.71 14.52 1.42
N PRO A 37 28.60 13.18 1.36
CA PRO A 37 28.44 12.35 2.54
C PRO A 37 29.77 12.21 3.31
N ASN A 38 30.05 13.14 4.22
CA ASN A 38 31.09 12.98 5.22
C ASN A 38 30.56 12.08 6.36
N ILE A 39 30.61 10.77 6.17
CA ILE A 39 30.15 9.79 7.16
C ILE A 39 31.28 9.59 8.17
N VAL A 40 31.27 10.40 9.23
CA VAL A 40 32.27 10.32 10.32
C VAL A 40 31.90 9.23 11.32
N ASP A 41 30.60 8.97 11.52
CA ASP A 41 30.08 7.95 12.42
C ASP A 41 28.84 7.28 11.82
N ILE A 42 28.91 5.95 11.68
CA ILE A 42 27.86 5.10 11.10
C ILE A 42 26.63 5.05 12.03
N GLU A 43 26.81 5.05 13.35
CA GLU A 43 25.69 4.94 14.29
C GLU A 43 24.85 6.21 14.30
N LEU A 44 25.51 7.37 14.38
CA LEU A 44 24.87 8.69 14.25
C LEU A 44 24.15 8.82 12.91
N TRP A 45 24.83 8.48 11.81
CA TRP A 45 24.24 8.51 10.47
C TRP A 45 23.02 7.59 10.34
N THR A 46 23.07 6.40 10.91
CA THR A 46 21.94 5.46 10.88
C THR A 46 20.75 6.00 11.69
N ARG A 47 21.00 6.62 12.85
CA ARG A 47 19.95 7.26 13.66
C ARG A 47 19.30 8.42 12.93
N GLU A 48 20.09 9.27 12.27
CA GLU A 48 19.57 10.39 11.46
C GLU A 48 18.67 9.90 10.32
N ILE A 49 19.08 8.85 9.62
CA ILE A 49 18.26 8.24 8.56
C ILE A 49 16.94 7.71 9.12
N LEU A 50 16.98 7.01 10.25
CA LEU A 50 15.78 6.45 10.86
C LEU A 50 14.80 7.54 11.29
N LEU A 51 15.30 8.65 11.85
CA LEU A 51 14.50 9.81 12.22
C LEU A 51 13.91 10.52 10.99
N ASP A 52 14.71 10.71 9.93
CA ASP A 52 14.23 11.31 8.69
C ASP A 52 13.15 10.46 8.03
N VAL A 53 13.31 9.13 8.04
CA VAL A 53 12.31 8.18 7.53
C VAL A 53 11.03 8.29 8.36
N GLU A 54 11.13 8.34 9.69
CA GLU A 54 9.95 8.49 10.57
C GLU A 54 9.22 9.81 10.30
N HIS A 55 9.94 10.92 10.14
CA HIS A 55 9.36 12.23 9.83
C HIS A 55 8.58 12.23 8.49
N HIS A 56 9.02 11.40 7.54
CA HIS A 56 8.38 11.29 6.23
C HIS A 56 7.36 10.14 6.17
N THR A 57 7.13 9.46 7.29
CA THR A 57 6.17 8.36 7.42
C THR A 57 4.86 8.86 7.98
N ARG A 58 3.82 8.91 7.13
CA ARG A 58 2.44 9.20 7.55
C ARG A 58 1.76 7.90 7.98
N LYS A 59 1.05 7.93 9.10
CA LYS A 59 0.18 6.83 9.54
C LYS A 59 -1.18 7.02 8.89
N ILE A 60 -1.61 6.05 8.09
CA ILE A 60 -2.93 6.03 7.47
C ILE A 60 -3.78 5.03 8.26
N GLU A 61 -4.86 5.52 8.85
CA GLU A 61 -5.87 4.66 9.47
C GLU A 61 -6.66 3.98 8.35
N ALA A 62 -6.57 2.66 8.27
CA ALA A 62 -7.32 1.88 7.28
C ALA A 62 -8.78 1.69 7.75
N PRO A 63 -9.79 1.93 6.90
CA PRO A 63 -11.19 1.64 7.23
C PRO A 63 -11.45 0.14 7.34
N ASP A 64 -12.50 -0.20 8.10
CA ASP A 64 -12.88 -1.58 8.42
C ASP A 64 -13.14 -2.44 7.17
N GLY A 65 -12.54 -3.64 7.15
CA GLY A 65 -12.78 -4.64 6.10
C GLY A 65 -11.85 -4.57 4.88
N VAL A 66 -10.99 -3.54 4.78
CA VAL A 66 -10.00 -3.46 3.70
C VAL A 66 -8.76 -4.25 4.08
N PRO A 67 -8.31 -5.24 3.28
CA PRO A 67 -7.04 -5.91 3.52
C PRO A 67 -5.93 -4.85 3.58
N ALA A 68 -4.97 -5.04 4.49
CA ALA A 68 -3.87 -4.10 4.74
C ALA A 68 -3.38 -3.48 3.41
N VAL A 69 -3.53 -2.16 3.29
CA VAL A 69 -3.24 -1.45 2.04
C VAL A 69 -1.84 -1.81 1.58
N ASP A 70 -1.74 -2.41 0.40
CA ASP A 70 -0.48 -2.91 -0.12
C ASP A 70 0.52 -1.77 -0.32
N SER A 71 1.68 -1.87 0.35
CA SER A 71 2.71 -0.82 0.33
C SER A 71 3.22 -0.52 -1.08
N HIS A 72 3.29 -1.54 -1.94
CA HIS A 72 3.79 -1.40 -3.31
C HIS A 72 2.79 -0.65 -4.19
N LEU A 73 1.50 -1.00 -4.12
CA LEU A 73 0.42 -0.23 -4.77
C LEU A 73 0.39 1.22 -4.29
N LEU A 74 0.65 1.46 -3.00
CA LEU A 74 0.70 2.79 -2.45
C LEU A 74 1.87 3.60 -3.03
N HIS A 75 3.04 2.98 -3.20
CA HIS A 75 4.18 3.62 -3.86
C HIS A 75 3.92 3.93 -5.34
N ILE A 76 3.29 3.02 -6.09
CA ILE A 76 2.93 3.29 -7.50
C ILE A 76 1.91 4.44 -7.58
N TRP A 77 0.94 4.47 -6.67
CA TRP A 77 -0.05 5.54 -6.61
C TRP A 77 0.58 6.91 -6.38
N ASP A 78 1.46 7.03 -5.37
CA ASP A 78 2.14 8.28 -5.05
C ASP A 78 3.04 8.77 -6.21
N ALA A 79 3.76 7.85 -6.85
CA ALA A 79 4.53 8.14 -8.05
C ALA A 79 3.65 8.68 -9.19
N ARG A 80 2.48 8.06 -9.42
CA ARG A 80 1.51 8.51 -10.43
C ARG A 80 0.97 9.90 -10.12
N GLU A 81 0.62 10.15 -8.86
CA GLU A 81 0.07 11.43 -8.42
C GLU A 81 1.09 12.57 -8.60
N SER A 82 2.34 12.35 -8.21
CA SER A 82 3.43 13.33 -8.37
C SER A 82 3.67 13.71 -9.85
N LEU A 83 3.62 12.73 -10.75
CA LEU A 83 3.78 12.95 -12.19
C LEU A 83 2.55 13.62 -12.80
N THR A 84 1.36 13.28 -12.33
CA THR A 84 0.12 13.91 -12.75
C THR A 84 0.10 15.39 -12.36
N LYS A 85 0.53 15.73 -11.13
CA LYS A 85 0.67 17.13 -10.68
C LYS A 85 1.64 17.92 -11.57
N ARG A 86 2.78 17.33 -11.91
CA ARG A 86 3.76 17.93 -12.84
C ARG A 86 3.20 18.10 -14.25
N TRP A 87 2.52 17.07 -14.77
CA TRP A 87 1.93 17.11 -16.12
C TRP A 87 0.82 18.16 -16.23
N ARG A 88 -0.01 18.35 -15.19
CA ARG A 88 -1.02 19.43 -15.17
C ARG A 88 -0.42 20.83 -15.35
N ARG A 89 0.83 21.04 -14.92
CA ARG A 89 1.57 22.30 -15.13
C ARG A 89 2.24 22.38 -16.51
N GLN A 90 2.41 21.25 -17.20
CA GLN A 90 3.09 21.13 -18.50
C GLN A 90 2.34 20.16 -19.44
N PRO A 91 1.14 20.53 -19.92
CA PRO A 91 0.26 19.60 -20.65
C PRO A 91 0.86 19.10 -21.97
N LEU A 92 1.71 19.91 -22.61
CA LEU A 92 2.40 19.57 -23.86
C LEU A 92 3.49 18.51 -23.68
N ASN A 93 3.91 18.21 -22.44
CA ASN A 93 4.96 17.24 -22.17
C ASN A 93 4.44 15.79 -22.31
N ARG A 94 4.57 15.24 -23.53
CA ARG A 94 4.16 13.87 -23.86
C ARG A 94 4.91 12.79 -23.06
N LYS A 95 6.13 13.05 -22.59
CA LYS A 95 6.90 12.08 -21.81
C LYS A 95 6.25 11.84 -20.45
N LEU A 96 5.82 12.90 -19.77
CA LEU A 96 5.10 12.80 -18.51
C LEU A 96 3.78 12.05 -18.67
N ARG A 97 3.01 12.37 -19.72
CA ARG A 97 1.75 11.67 -20.02
C ARG A 97 1.94 10.17 -20.23
N ARG A 98 2.96 9.78 -21.02
CA ARG A 98 3.31 8.36 -21.22
C ARG A 98 3.72 7.69 -19.91
N ARG A 99 4.51 8.37 -19.07
CA ARG A 99 4.94 7.79 -17.79
C ARG A 99 3.78 7.59 -16.81
N VAL A 100 2.83 8.53 -16.77
CA VAL A 100 1.59 8.38 -15.97
C VAL A 100 0.79 7.17 -16.46
N ALA A 101 0.60 7.01 -17.78
CA ALA A 101 -0.08 5.85 -18.34
C ALA A 101 0.63 4.53 -18.02
N GLN A 102 1.97 4.52 -18.09
CA GLN A 102 2.78 3.36 -17.72
C GLN A 102 2.58 2.95 -16.25
N LEU A 103 2.55 3.92 -15.33
CA LEU A 103 2.33 3.65 -13.91
C LEU A 103 0.90 3.17 -13.61
N SER A 104 -0.10 3.66 -14.35
CA SER A 104 -1.46 3.14 -14.25
C SER A 104 -1.50 1.66 -14.65
N LYS A 105 -0.87 1.30 -15.78
CA LYS A 105 -0.80 -0.09 -16.23
C LYS A 105 -0.05 -0.97 -15.23
N GLU A 106 1.06 -0.48 -14.67
CA GLU A 106 1.83 -1.21 -13.66
C GLU A 106 1.01 -1.47 -12.38
N ALA A 107 0.21 -0.49 -11.94
CA ALA A 107 -0.70 -0.66 -10.81
C ALA A 107 -1.78 -1.72 -11.09
N GLU A 108 -2.37 -1.70 -12.28
CA GLU A 108 -3.38 -2.69 -12.71
C GLU A 108 -2.80 -4.10 -12.77
N ASP A 109 -1.66 -4.27 -13.45
CA ASP A 109 -0.96 -5.56 -13.58
C ASP A 109 -0.60 -6.14 -12.20
N TYR A 110 -0.17 -5.28 -11.27
CA TYR A 110 0.15 -5.71 -9.92
C TYR A 110 -1.11 -6.06 -9.11
N ALA A 111 -2.17 -5.25 -9.19
CA ALA A 111 -3.42 -5.53 -8.50
C ALA A 111 -4.00 -6.90 -8.91
N ILE A 112 -3.96 -7.22 -10.21
CA ILE A 112 -4.39 -8.53 -10.72
C ILE A 112 -3.53 -9.66 -10.12
N LYS A 113 -2.20 -9.49 -10.10
CA LYS A 113 -1.29 -10.47 -9.48
C LYS A 113 -1.58 -10.66 -8.00
N LEU A 114 -1.83 -9.57 -7.27
CA LEU A 114 -2.12 -9.60 -5.84
C LEU A 114 -3.43 -10.33 -5.55
N VAL A 115 -4.48 -10.07 -6.33
CA VAL A 115 -5.76 -10.78 -6.21
C VAL A 115 -5.57 -12.29 -6.43
N ASN A 116 -4.85 -12.67 -7.48
CA ASN A 116 -4.55 -14.08 -7.77
C ASN A 116 -3.75 -14.77 -6.66
N GLN A 117 -2.77 -14.07 -6.07
CA GLN A 117 -1.97 -14.59 -4.96
C GLN A 117 -2.81 -14.73 -3.69
N ASN A 118 -3.64 -13.74 -3.39
CA ASN A 118 -4.55 -13.78 -2.24
C ASN A 118 -5.55 -14.93 -2.38
N TRP A 119 -6.10 -15.14 -3.58
CA TRP A 119 -6.98 -16.26 -3.87
C TRP A 119 -6.28 -17.62 -3.69
N ARG A 120 -5.07 -17.78 -4.21
CA ARG A 120 -4.30 -19.02 -4.03
C ARG A 120 -4.02 -19.30 -2.57
N LYS A 121 -3.53 -18.30 -1.82
CA LYS A 121 -3.32 -18.42 -0.35
C LYS A 121 -4.60 -18.79 0.38
N PHE A 122 -5.73 -18.23 -0.04
CA PHE A 122 -7.02 -18.57 0.52
C PHE A 122 -7.38 -20.05 0.25
N CYS A 123 -7.25 -20.53 -0.99
CA CYS A 123 -7.44 -21.95 -1.33
C CYS A 123 -6.48 -22.89 -0.58
N ASP A 124 -5.21 -22.50 -0.44
CA ASP A 124 -4.19 -23.27 0.28
C ASP A 124 -4.54 -23.36 1.77
N SER A 125 -5.02 -22.27 2.37
CA SER A 125 -5.47 -22.25 3.77
C SER A 125 -6.68 -23.16 4.04
N MET A 126 -7.54 -23.36 3.04
CA MET A 126 -8.68 -24.26 3.13
C MET A 126 -8.28 -25.72 2.97
N SER A 127 -7.30 -26.02 2.11
CA SER A 127 -6.88 -27.40 1.79
C SER A 127 -6.36 -28.20 2.99
N GLY A 128 -6.03 -27.56 4.12
CA GLY A 128 -5.61 -28.20 5.36
C GLY A 128 -6.65 -28.23 6.50
N GLN A 129 -7.85 -27.64 6.34
CA GLN A 129 -8.85 -27.46 7.41
C GLN A 129 -10.23 -28.05 7.08
N LEU A 130 -10.34 -28.93 6.07
CA LEU A 130 -11.61 -29.34 5.45
C LEU A 130 -12.53 -30.17 6.36
N GLY A 131 -13.32 -29.47 7.18
CA GLY A 131 -14.72 -29.83 7.39
C GLY A 131 -15.56 -29.16 6.31
N VAL A 132 -16.12 -29.95 5.40
CA VAL A 132 -16.87 -29.55 4.18
C VAL A 132 -17.83 -28.37 4.42
N ALA A 133 -18.51 -28.33 5.58
CA ALA A 133 -19.46 -27.27 5.93
C ALA A 133 -18.85 -25.86 6.08
N LYS A 134 -17.59 -25.73 6.53
CA LYS A 134 -16.94 -24.41 6.66
C LYS A 134 -16.56 -23.84 5.29
N THR A 135 -16.09 -24.69 4.37
CA THR A 135 -15.73 -24.32 3.00
C THR A 135 -16.95 -23.79 2.22
N TRP A 136 -18.09 -24.48 2.31
CA TRP A 136 -19.34 -24.04 1.66
C TRP A 136 -19.88 -22.71 2.19
N LYS A 137 -19.72 -22.45 3.50
CA LYS A 137 -20.16 -21.18 4.10
C LYS A 137 -19.34 -20.00 3.59
N VAL A 138 -18.04 -20.19 3.32
CA VAL A 138 -17.19 -19.13 2.77
C VAL A 138 -17.44 -18.93 1.28
N LEU A 139 -17.63 -19.99 0.49
CA LEU A 139 -17.99 -19.89 -0.92
C LEU A 139 -19.30 -19.08 -1.09
N LYS A 140 -20.32 -19.41 -0.29
CA LYS A 140 -21.62 -18.71 -0.31
C LYS A 140 -21.53 -17.24 0.08
N SER A 141 -20.56 -16.85 0.91
CA SER A 141 -20.35 -15.43 1.25
C SER A 141 -19.70 -14.61 0.12
N ASN A 142 -19.00 -15.28 -0.79
CA ASN A 142 -18.30 -14.64 -1.91
C ASN A 142 -19.16 -14.61 -3.20
N ASP A 143 -20.08 -15.57 -3.35
CA ASP A 143 -21.03 -15.64 -4.49
C ASP A 143 -22.27 -14.74 -4.33
N GLY A 144 -22.44 -14.07 -3.18
CA GLY A 144 -23.61 -13.23 -2.88
C GLY A 144 -23.58 -11.80 -3.44
N ALA A 145 -22.66 -11.46 -4.34
CA ALA A 145 -22.52 -10.13 -4.92
C ALA A 145 -23.10 -9.99 -6.34
N ASP A 146 -23.83 -11.00 -6.82
CA ASP A 146 -24.53 -10.96 -8.12
C ASP A 146 -25.97 -11.49 -7.95
N CYS A 147 -26.83 -10.64 -7.40
CA CYS A 147 -28.29 -10.81 -7.41
C CYS A 147 -28.91 -9.46 -7.78
N HIS A 148 -28.80 -9.09 -9.06
CA HIS A 148 -29.74 -8.17 -9.68
C HIS A 148 -30.90 -9.03 -10.19
N GLU A 149 -31.97 -9.13 -9.38
CA GLU A 149 -33.27 -9.64 -9.83
C GLU A 149 -33.93 -8.58 -10.74
N ASP A 150 -34.44 -9.08 -11.86
CA ASP A 150 -35.50 -8.61 -12.78
C ASP A 150 -35.59 -7.11 -13.21
#